data_AF-A0A9X2FPR2-F1
#
_entry.id   AF-A0A9X2FPR2-F1
#
_cell.length_a   1.000
_cell.length_b   1.000
_cell.length_c   1.000
_cell.angle_alpha   90.00
_cell.angle_beta   90.00
_cell.angle_gamma   90.00
#
_symmetry.space_group_name_H-M   'P 1'
#
loop_
_entity.id
_entity.type
_entity.pdbx_description
1 polymer ?
#
loop_
_entity_poly.entity_id
_entity_poly.type
_entity_poly.pdbx_seq_one_letter_code
_entity_poly.pdbx_strand_id
1 'polypeptide(L)' 'MFPLLILAAGAAARMRGPDKLSMMIDGVPLLRRQVMAAIAAGAQAHVALRPGDPRGALLDGLAVTRLEIAASAEG' A
#
# COMPACT_ATOMS: atom_id res chain seq x y z
N MET A 1 16.52 -4.89 -11.72
CA MET A 1 15.30 -4.13 -11.36
C MET A 1 14.11 -4.85 -11.97
N PHE A 2 13.06 -5.12 -11.19
CA PHE A 2 11.85 -5.83 -11.64
C PHE A 2 10.59 -5.13 -11.13
N PRO A 3 9.45 -5.17 -11.84
CA PRO A 3 8.22 -4.56 -11.36
C PRO A 3 7.60 -5.37 -10.23
N LEU A 4 7.11 -4.69 -9.19
CA LEU A 4 6.30 -5.30 -8.12
C LEU A 4 5.06 -4.44 -7.87
N LEU A 5 3.89 -5.07 -7.84
CA LEU A 5 2.61 -4.43 -7.53
C LEU A 5 2.09 -4.88 -6.17
N ILE A 6 1.83 -3.93 -5.28
CA ILE A 6 1.14 -4.15 -4.00
C ILE A 6 -0.32 -3.74 -4.17
N LEU A 7 -1.23 -4.68 -3.91
CA LEU A 7 -2.68 -4.44 -3.97
C LEU A 7 -3.16 -3.86 -2.64
N ALA A 8 -3.46 -2.56 -2.63
CA ALA A 8 -3.88 -1.82 -1.43
C ALA A 8 -5.17 -1.00 -1.66
N ALA A 9 -5.93 -1.30 -2.72
CA ALA A 9 -7.20 -0.64 -3.05
C ALA A 9 -8.43 -1.29 -2.36
N GLY A 10 -8.25 -2.43 -1.69
CA GLY A 10 -9.33 -3.15 -1.00
C GLY A 10 -9.89 -2.37 0.19
N ALA A 11 -11.20 -2.49 0.42
CA ALA A 11 -11.92 -1.74 1.45
C ALA A 11 -11.73 -2.27 2.89
N ALA A 12 -11.04 -3.39 3.07
CA ALA A 12 -10.90 -4.09 4.35
C ALA A 12 -12.26 -4.46 5.00
N ALA A 13 -13.33 -4.60 4.20
CA ALA A 13 -14.70 -4.73 4.71
C ALA A 13 -14.95 -6.03 5.49
N ARG A 14 -14.21 -7.11 5.18
CA ARG A 14 -14.30 -8.38 5.91
C ARG A 14 -13.46 -8.40 7.20
N MET A 15 -12.54 -7.44 7.36
CA MET A 15 -11.85 -7.24 8.62
C MET A 15 -12.78 -6.49 9.56
N ARG A 16 -13.37 -7.18 10.53
CA ARG A 16 -14.19 -6.60 11.61
C ARG A 16 -13.37 -5.72 12.60
N GLY A 17 -12.27 -5.12 12.14
CA GLY A 17 -11.28 -4.40 12.92
C GLY A 17 -10.59 -3.32 12.08
N PRO A 18 -9.61 -2.60 12.67
CA PRO A 18 -8.96 -1.47 12.00
C PRO A 18 -8.20 -1.91 10.73
N ASP A 19 -8.02 -0.96 9.82
CA ASP A 19 -7.34 -1.19 8.55
C ASP A 19 -5.91 -1.73 8.74
N LYS A 20 -5.72 -3.02 8.37
CA LYS A 20 -4.44 -3.74 8.47
C LYS A 20 -3.26 -2.99 7.86
N LEU A 21 -3.47 -2.28 6.75
CA LEU A 21 -2.38 -1.62 6.02
C LEU A 21 -1.86 -0.36 6.73
N SER A 22 -2.68 0.21 7.61
CA SER A 22 -2.32 1.34 8.47
C SER A 22 -1.77 0.91 9.84
N MET A 23 -1.88 -0.38 10.20
CA MET A 23 -1.42 -0.88 11.50
C MET A 23 0.10 -0.70 11.65
N MET A 24 0.49 -0.25 12.84
CA MET A 24 1.89 -0.05 13.20
C MET A 24 2.53 -1.39 13.57
N ILE A 25 3.59 -1.77 12.87
CA ILE A 25 4.44 -2.91 13.21
C ILE A 25 5.85 -2.38 13.44
N ASP A 26 6.37 -2.56 14.64
CA ASP A 26 7.67 -2.01 15.06
C ASP A 26 7.78 -0.49 14.82
N GLY A 27 6.67 0.23 15.04
CA GLY A 27 6.61 1.69 14.85
C GLY A 27 6.49 2.16 13.40
N VAL A 28 6.31 1.27 12.43
CA VAL A 28 6.14 1.61 11.01
C VAL A 28 4.80 1.08 10.48
N PRO A 29 4.00 1.87 9.75
CA PRO A 29 2.78 1.37 9.12
C PRO A 29 3.10 0.18 8.20
N LEU A 30 2.30 -0.88 8.27
CA LEU A 30 2.55 -2.12 7.53
C LEU A 30 2.76 -1.87 6.03
N LEU A 31 1.89 -1.07 5.39
CA LEU A 31 2.03 -0.76 3.96
C LEU A 31 3.38 -0.12 3.64
N ARG A 32 3.80 0.85 4.46
CA ARG A 32 5.09 1.54 4.30
C ARG A 32 6.25 0.55 4.41
N ARG A 33 6.21 -0.32 5.42
CA ARG A 33 7.22 -1.37 5.63
C ARG A 33 7.37 -2.29 4.41
N GLN A 34 6.25 -2.72 3.80
CA GLN A 34 6.30 -3.59 2.63
C GLN A 34 6.87 -2.90 1.38
N VAL A 35 6.54 -1.62 1.18
CA VAL A 35 7.12 -0.84 0.07
C VAL A 35 8.63 -0.64 0.27
N MET A 36 9.08 -0.33 1.49
CA MET A 36 10.51 -0.23 1.80
C MET A 36 11.25 -1.54 1.54
N ALA A 37 10.66 -2.68 1.91
CA ALA A 37 11.24 -4.00 1.65
C ALA A 37 11.35 -4.29 0.14
N ALA A 38 10.33 -3.95 -0.65
CA ALA A 38 10.35 -4.11 -2.10
C ALA A 38 11.45 -3.26 -2.76
N ILE A 39 11.58 -1.99 -2.34
CA ILE A 39 12.63 -1.09 -2.83
C ILE A 39 14.02 -1.64 -2.48
N ALA A 40 14.22 -2.08 -1.23
CA ALA A 40 15.49 -2.67 -0.79
C ALA A 40 15.85 -3.96 -1.56
N ALA A 41 14.86 -4.72 -2.02
CA ALA A 41 15.04 -5.88 -2.89
C ALA A 41 15.34 -5.52 -4.37
N GLY A 42 15.42 -4.24 -4.72
CA GLY A 42 15.69 -3.78 -6.08
C GLY A 42 14.46 -3.78 -7.00
N ALA A 43 13.24 -3.77 -6.43
CA ALA A 43 12.01 -3.69 -7.20
C ALA A 43 11.66 -2.23 -7.57
N GLN A 44 11.06 -2.06 -8.75
CA GLN A 44 10.30 -0.86 -9.10
C GLN A 44 8.90 -1.01 -8.50
N ALA A 45 8.69 -0.43 -7.33
CA ALA A 45 7.48 -0.62 -6.54
C ALA A 45 6.29 0.21 -7.07
N HIS A 46 5.15 -0.45 -7.18
CA HIS A 46 3.86 0.15 -7.51
C HIS A 46 2.84 -0.22 -6.44
N VAL A 47 1.97 0.71 -6.06
CA VAL A 47 0.90 0.45 -5.08
C VAL A 47 -0.43 0.86 -5.68
N ALA A 48 -1.35 -0.09 -5.81
CA ALA A 48 -2.72 0.20 -6.19
C ALA A 48 -3.51 0.74 -4.99
N LEU A 49 -4.11 1.92 -5.13
CA LEU A 49 -4.92 2.60 -4.13
C LEU A 49 -6.26 3.02 -4.74
N ARG A 50 -7.27 3.30 -3.91
CA ARG A 50 -8.44 4.05 -4.39
C ARG A 50 -8.09 5.53 -4.51
N PRO A 51 -8.75 6.28 -5.41
CA PRO A 51 -8.62 7.73 -5.44
C PRO A 51 -8.90 8.34 -4.06
N GLY A 52 -8.00 9.20 -3.58
CA GLY A 52 -8.14 9.87 -2.27
C GLY A 52 -7.98 8.96 -1.04
N ASP A 53 -7.52 7.71 -1.19
CA ASP A 53 -7.33 6.80 -0.06
C ASP A 53 -6.24 7.34 0.91
N PRO A 54 -6.52 7.49 2.22
CA PRO A 54 -5.58 8.04 3.19
C PRO A 54 -4.28 7.23 3.31
N ARG A 55 -4.29 5.96 2.89
CA ARG A 55 -3.08 5.13 2.79
C ARG A 55 -2.01 5.74 1.88
N GLY A 56 -2.38 6.65 0.97
CA GLY A 56 -1.43 7.40 0.14
C GLY A 56 -0.38 8.14 0.96
N ALA A 57 -0.75 8.75 2.08
CA ALA A 57 0.17 9.50 2.94
C ALA A 57 1.24 8.60 3.59
N LEU A 58 0.94 7.31 3.81
CA LEU A 58 1.91 6.34 4.36
C LEU A 58 3.11 6.13 3.43
N LEU A 59 2.94 6.44 2.15
CA LEU A 59 3.92 6.27 1.08
C LEU A 59 4.73 7.54 0.80
N ASP A 60 4.50 8.63 1.51
CA ASP A 60 5.21 9.89 1.28
C ASP A 60 6.73 9.70 1.48
N GLY A 61 7.51 10.30 0.58
CA GLY A 61 8.96 10.23 0.55
C GLY A 61 9.57 8.89 0.10
N LEU A 62 8.76 7.91 -0.32
CA LEU A 62 9.27 6.65 -0.88
C LEU A 62 9.35 6.70 -2.42
N ALA A 63 10.33 6.01 -2.99
CA ALA A 63 10.45 5.81 -4.44
C ALA A 63 9.44 4.77 -4.93
N VAL A 64 8.16 5.15 -5.00
CA VAL A 64 7.03 4.27 -5.33
C VAL A 64 6.02 4.99 -6.22
N THR A 65 5.49 4.28 -7.21
CA THR A 65 4.39 4.78 -8.05
C THR A 65 3.04 4.41 -7.43
N ARG A 66 2.17 5.40 -7.21
CA ARG A 66 0.78 5.18 -6.78
C ARG A 66 -0.09 5.00 -8.02
N LEU A 67 -0.85 3.92 -8.07
CA LEU A 67 -1.79 3.63 -9.15
C LEU A 67 -3.21 3.78 -8.58
N GLU A 68 -3.95 4.77 -9.05
CA GLU A 68 -5.32 4.98 -8.60
C GLU A 68 -6.30 4.09 -9.38
N ILE A 69 -7.04 3.24 -8.67
CA ILE A 69 -7.98 2.26 -9.22
C ILE A 69 -9.38 2.60 -8.70
N ALA A 70 -10.21 3.18 -9.57
CA ALA A 70 -11.57 3.63 -9.21
C ALA A 70 -12.55 2.49 -8.92
N ALA A 71 -12.37 1.32 -9.54
CA ALA A 71 -13.32 0.20 -9.53
C ALA A 71 -12.88 -1.01 -8.70
N SER A 72 -12.27 -0.78 -7.52
CA SER A 72 -11.99 -1.89 -6.59
C SER A 72 -13.29 -2.30 -5.88
N ALA A 73 -14.14 -3.06 -6.58
CA ALA A 73 -15.48 -3.44 -6.14
C ALA A 73 -15.49 -4.47 -5.00
N GLU A 74 -14.44 -5.28 -4.84
CA GLU A 74 -14.39 -6.36 -3.85
C GLU A 74 -12.98 -6.51 -3.24
N GLY A 75 -12.91 -6.61 -1.91
CA GLY A 75 -11.68 -6.81 -1.13
C GLY A 75 -11.96 -7.10 0.34
#